data_AF-A0A349TFV9-F1
#
_entry.id   AF-A0A349TFV9-F1
#
_cell.length_a   1.000
_cell.length_b   1.000
_cell.length_c   1.000
_cell.angle_alpha   90.00
_cell.angle_beta   90.00
_cell.angle_gamma   90.00
#
_symmetry.space_group_name_H-M   'P 1'
#
loop_
_entity.id
_entity.type
_entity.pdbx_description
1 polymer ?
#
loop_
_entity_poly.entity_id
_entity_poly.type
_entity_poly.pdbx_seq_one_letter_code
_entity_poly.pdbx_strand_id
1 'polypeptide(L)'
;MATVGKRPSEAELRQQQFDPDAEPTEPPSESDGTIEEKLGLQVLELTPQIIQQLGADEDTVGLVVGAVDPNADAARKGLRRGDIILTANYRQIAAIADLVDVIAEAEETGREAVLLRIQRRGGSTAYVPVRLR
;
A
#
# COMPACT_ATOMS: atom_id res chain seq x y z
N MET A 1 14.39 -17.43 -62.04
CA MET A 1 13.44 -18.38 -61.41
C MET A 1 13.54 -18.20 -59.91
N ALA A 2 12.49 -17.68 -59.28
CA ALA A 2 12.44 -17.34 -57.86
C ALA A 2 11.47 -18.32 -57.17
N THR A 3 11.92 -18.95 -56.09
CA THR A 3 11.09 -19.86 -55.28
C THR A 3 11.34 -19.61 -53.79
N VAL A 4 10.46 -18.77 -53.23
CA VAL A 4 9.80 -18.82 -51.92
C VAL A 4 10.51 -19.55 -50.76
N GLY A 5 11.14 -18.77 -49.88
CA GLY A 5 11.27 -19.08 -48.45
C GLY A 5 10.20 -18.30 -47.68
N LYS A 6 9.42 -18.97 -46.84
CA LYS A 6 8.19 -18.50 -46.21
C LYS A 6 8.39 -17.20 -45.41
N ARG A 7 7.55 -16.20 -45.69
CA ARG A 7 7.37 -14.99 -44.87
C ARG A 7 6.77 -15.44 -43.51
N PRO A 8 7.46 -15.25 -42.38
CA PRO A 8 6.84 -15.45 -41.07
C PRO A 8 5.69 -14.45 -40.89
N SER A 9 4.64 -14.92 -40.21
CA SER A 9 3.35 -14.26 -40.09
C SER A 9 3.40 -12.95 -39.29
N GLU A 10 2.61 -11.98 -39.72
CA GLU A 10 2.44 -10.62 -39.17
C GLU A 10 1.78 -10.56 -37.77
N ALA A 11 1.73 -11.68 -37.03
CA ALA A 11 0.90 -11.83 -35.83
C ALA A 11 1.62 -11.53 -34.49
N GLU A 12 2.95 -11.42 -34.45
CA GLU A 12 3.70 -11.09 -33.22
C GLU A 12 4.16 -9.63 -33.14
N LEU A 13 3.90 -8.84 -34.19
CA LEU A 13 4.29 -7.42 -34.27
C LEU A 13 3.33 -6.46 -33.54
N ARG A 14 2.40 -6.95 -32.71
CA ARG A 14 1.49 -6.10 -31.94
C ARG A 14 1.23 -6.65 -30.55
N GLN A 15 2.08 -6.29 -29.59
CA GLN A 15 1.69 -5.32 -28.55
C GLN A 15 2.83 -5.14 -27.53
N GLN A 16 3.44 -3.96 -27.63
CA GLN A 16 3.95 -3.15 -26.51
C GLN A 16 4.99 -3.85 -25.63
N GLN A 17 6.26 -3.86 -26.05
CA GLN A 17 7.20 -2.79 -25.67
C GLN A 17 7.05 -2.43 -24.18
N PHE A 18 7.51 -3.34 -23.32
CA PHE A 18 7.90 -3.05 -21.96
C PHE A 18 9.34 -2.55 -21.99
N ASP A 19 9.54 -1.31 -21.57
CA ASP A 19 10.83 -0.63 -21.52
C ASP A 19 11.85 -1.42 -20.67
N PRO A 20 13.02 -1.79 -21.23
CA PRO A 20 14.06 -2.53 -20.51
C PRO A 20 14.98 -1.64 -19.64
N ASP A 21 14.53 -0.44 -19.23
CA ASP A 21 15.34 0.55 -18.50
C ASP A 21 14.55 1.29 -17.39
N ALA A 22 14.00 0.56 -16.42
CA ALA A 22 13.54 1.13 -15.15
C ALA A 22 13.59 0.08 -14.03
N GLU A 23 14.76 -0.11 -13.41
CA GLU A 23 14.84 -0.61 -12.03
C GLU A 23 14.47 0.55 -11.06
N PRO A 24 13.80 0.27 -9.92
CA PRO A 24 14.51 -0.36 -8.82
C PRO A 24 14.00 -1.77 -8.51
N THR A 25 14.94 -2.70 -8.54
CA THR A 25 14.92 -3.93 -7.75
C THR A 25 14.88 -3.55 -6.26
N GLU A 26 13.69 -3.34 -5.71
CA GLU A 26 13.41 -3.72 -4.33
C GLU A 26 12.36 -4.82 -4.44
N PRO A 27 12.60 -6.04 -3.91
CA PRO A 27 11.49 -6.98 -3.79
C PRO A 27 10.40 -6.21 -3.04
N PRO A 28 9.12 -6.23 -3.49
CA PRO A 28 8.06 -5.78 -2.60
C PRO A 28 8.30 -6.55 -1.31
N SER A 29 8.60 -5.84 -0.21
CA SER A 29 8.65 -6.51 1.09
C SER A 29 7.34 -7.28 1.16
N GLU A 30 7.39 -8.60 1.29
CA GLU A 30 6.19 -9.45 1.20
C GLU A 30 5.08 -8.94 2.15
N SER A 31 5.52 -8.26 3.21
CA SER A 31 4.75 -7.48 4.17
C SER A 31 3.90 -6.35 3.56
N ASP A 32 4.43 -5.55 2.63
CA ASP A 32 3.68 -4.45 1.99
C ASP A 32 2.59 -5.01 1.06
N GLY A 33 2.91 -6.06 0.29
CA GLY A 33 1.94 -6.74 -0.57
C GLY A 33 0.77 -7.37 0.21
N THR A 34 1.03 -7.85 1.43
CA THR A 34 -0.03 -8.37 2.31
C THR A 34 -1.00 -7.28 2.73
N ILE A 35 -0.50 -6.07 3.03
CA ILE A 35 -1.34 -4.93 3.44
C ILE A 35 -2.18 -4.44 2.26
N GLU A 36 -1.61 -4.43 1.05
CA GLU A 36 -2.34 -4.12 -0.17
C GLU A 36 -3.46 -5.13 -0.45
N GLU A 37 -3.18 -6.42 -0.34
CA GLU A 37 -4.17 -7.46 -0.60
C GLU A 37 -5.33 -7.39 0.42
N LYS A 38 -4.98 -7.27 1.71
CA LYS A 38 -5.95 -7.38 2.82
C LYS A 38 -6.72 -6.11 3.10
N LEU A 39 -6.07 -4.94 2.99
CA LEU A 39 -6.69 -3.64 3.32
C LEU A 39 -6.84 -2.72 2.10
N GLY A 40 -6.17 -3.01 0.99
CA GLY A 40 -6.13 -2.12 -0.18
C GLY A 40 -5.33 -0.85 0.09
N LEU A 41 -4.27 -0.96 0.89
CA LEU A 41 -3.40 0.15 1.28
C LEU A 41 -1.95 -0.16 0.93
N GLN A 42 -1.27 0.80 0.31
CA GLN A 42 0.19 0.83 0.26
C GLN A 42 0.68 1.74 1.37
N VAL A 43 1.65 1.26 2.15
CA VAL A 43 2.21 2.03 3.26
C VAL A 43 3.70 2.24 3.06
N LEU A 44 4.22 3.31 3.66
CA LEU A 44 5.64 3.59 3.68
C LEU A 44 6.05 3.91 5.12
N GLU A 45 7.30 3.63 5.44
CA GLU A 45 7.86 4.02 6.72
C GLU A 45 7.85 5.53 6.89
N LEU A 46 7.50 5.98 8.10
CA LEU A 46 7.46 7.39 8.42
C LEU A 46 8.86 7.91 8.71
N THR A 47 9.50 8.48 7.69
CA THR A 47 10.83 9.11 7.81
C THR A 47 10.72 10.57 8.29
N PRO A 48 11.77 11.14 8.91
CA PRO A 48 11.75 12.54 9.35
C PRO A 48 11.49 13.52 8.19
N GLN A 49 11.93 13.20 6.98
CA GLN A 49 11.62 13.98 5.78
C GLN A 49 10.13 13.97 5.46
N ILE A 50 9.47 12.81 5.56
CA ILE A 50 8.02 12.69 5.34
C ILE A 50 7.24 13.42 6.44
N ILE A 51 7.66 13.29 7.71
CA ILE A 51 7.05 14.02 8.84
C ILE A 51 7.03 15.52 8.57
N GLN A 52 8.17 16.09 8.16
CA GLN A 52 8.27 17.52 7.83
C GLN A 52 7.39 17.92 6.64
N GLN A 53 7.32 17.09 5.60
CA GLN A 53 6.45 17.34 4.44
C GLN A 53 4.96 17.32 4.81
N LEU A 54 4.57 16.42 5.71
CA LEU A 54 3.21 16.27 6.19
C LEU A 54 2.88 17.28 7.30
N GLY A 55 3.87 17.93 7.91
CA GLY A 55 3.68 18.86 9.02
C GLY A 55 3.18 18.17 10.29
N ALA A 56 3.64 16.94 10.55
CA ALA A 56 3.38 16.21 11.78
C ALA A 56 4.47 16.52 12.82
N ASP A 57 4.21 16.20 14.10
CA ASP A 57 5.19 16.34 15.17
C ASP A 57 6.39 15.39 14.96
N GLU A 58 7.59 15.81 15.35
CA GLU A 58 8.82 15.02 15.18
C GLU A 58 8.80 13.70 15.96
N ASP A 59 8.02 13.65 17.04
CA ASP A 59 7.80 12.45 17.86
C ASP A 59 6.70 11.52 17.30
N THR A 60 6.11 11.85 16.14
CA THR A 60 5.07 11.02 15.53
C THR A 60 5.66 9.70 15.05
N VAL A 61 5.16 8.59 15.59
CA VAL A 61 5.52 7.23 15.18
C VAL A 61 4.34 6.59 14.48
N GLY A 62 4.59 6.02 13.31
CA GLY A 62 3.54 5.45 12.47
C GLY A 62 4.03 5.04 11.09
N LEU A 63 3.08 4.70 10.23
CA LEU A 63 3.30 4.47 8.81
C LEU A 63 2.50 5.50 8.01
N VAL A 64 3.04 6.00 6.90
CA VAL A 64 2.30 6.88 6.01
C VAL A 64 1.61 6.06 4.91
N VAL A 65 0.39 6.43 4.56
CA VAL A 65 -0.32 5.86 3.41
C VAL A 65 0.25 6.45 2.13
N GLY A 66 0.90 5.62 1.31
CA GLY A 66 1.46 5.99 0.02
C GLY A 66 0.42 5.97 -1.10
N ALA A 67 -0.46 4.96 -1.09
CA ALA A 67 -1.56 4.82 -2.02
C ALA A 67 -2.73 4.04 -1.40
N VAL A 68 -3.90 4.16 -2.02
CA VAL A 68 -5.13 3.47 -1.60
C VAL A 68 -5.78 2.89 -2.85
N ASP A 69 -6.11 1.60 -2.83
CA ASP A 69 -6.91 0.97 -3.89
C ASP A 69 -8.32 1.59 -3.89
N PRO A 70 -8.76 2.22 -4.99
CA PRO A 70 -10.08 2.85 -5.08
C PRO A 70 -11.25 1.87 -4.89
N ASN A 71 -11.03 0.57 -5.09
CA ASN A 71 -12.05 -0.46 -4.91
C ASN A 71 -12.13 -0.97 -3.46
N ALA A 72 -11.17 -0.63 -2.60
CA ALA A 72 -11.06 -1.14 -1.23
C ALA A 72 -11.99 -0.44 -0.25
N ASP A 73 -12.26 -1.12 0.87
CA ASP A 73 -13.03 -0.53 1.95
C ASP A 73 -12.32 0.72 2.50
N ALA A 74 -10.98 0.71 2.57
CA ALA A 74 -10.18 1.86 2.97
C ALA A 74 -10.52 3.14 2.18
N ALA A 75 -10.59 3.06 0.84
CA ALA A 75 -10.99 4.20 0.01
C ALA A 75 -12.43 4.66 0.30
N ARG A 76 -13.36 3.71 0.47
CA ARG A 76 -14.78 4.01 0.79
C ARG A 76 -14.94 4.67 2.16
N LYS A 77 -14.05 4.35 3.10
CA LYS A 77 -13.96 4.98 4.42
C LYS A 77 -13.26 6.34 4.41
N GLY A 78 -12.75 6.74 3.24
CA GLY A 78 -12.13 8.04 3.04
C GLY A 78 -10.67 8.13 3.47
N LEU A 79 -9.97 6.99 3.59
CA LEU A 79 -8.50 6.99 3.68
C LEU A 79 -7.92 7.56 2.40
N ARG A 80 -6.82 8.30 2.53
CA ARG A 80 -6.13 8.92 1.42
C ARG A 80 -4.63 8.84 1.59
N ARG A 81 -3.92 9.03 0.48
CA ARG A 81 -2.48 9.26 0.49
C ARG A 81 -2.12 10.42 1.43
N GLY A 82 -1.09 10.22 2.24
CA GLY A 82 -0.60 11.19 3.22
C GLY A 82 -1.28 11.09 4.59
N ASP A 83 -2.24 10.18 4.78
CA ASP A 83 -2.70 9.82 6.12
C ASP A 83 -1.59 9.06 6.86
N ILE A 84 -1.40 9.35 8.14
CA ILE A 84 -0.42 8.66 8.98
C ILE A 84 -1.17 7.68 9.88
N ILE A 85 -0.90 6.38 9.74
CA ILE A 85 -1.40 5.30 10.60
C ILE A 85 -0.55 5.29 11.88
N LEU A 86 -1.16 5.66 13.00
CA LEU A 86 -0.51 5.69 14.31
C LEU A 86 -0.69 4.36 15.06
N THR A 87 -1.91 3.81 15.00
CA THR A 87 -2.24 2.56 15.70
C THR A 87 -3.17 1.70 14.86
N ALA A 88 -3.07 0.38 14.98
CA ALA A 88 -4.05 -0.56 14.45
C ALA A 88 -4.55 -1.46 15.58
N ASN A 89 -5.88 -1.61 15.73
CA ASN A 89 -6.50 -2.35 16.83
C ASN A 89 -5.96 -1.96 18.23
N TYR A 90 -5.73 -0.66 18.45
CA TYR A 90 -5.15 -0.11 19.70
C TYR A 90 -3.69 -0.49 19.98
N ARG A 91 -3.00 -1.12 19.04
CA ARG A 91 -1.55 -1.36 19.08
C ARG A 91 -0.82 -0.26 18.34
N GLN A 92 0.23 0.30 18.94
CA GLN A 92 1.13 1.24 18.28
C GLN A 92 1.77 0.56 17.08
N ILE A 93 1.76 1.25 15.93
CA ILE A 93 2.45 0.78 14.72
C ILE A 93 3.68 1.65 14.55
N ALA A 94 4.86 1.02 14.51
CA ALA A 94 6.13 1.69 14.27
C ALA A 94 6.79 1.21 12.98
N ALA A 95 6.53 -0.03 12.57
CA ALA A 95 7.03 -0.64 11.36
C ALA A 95 5.92 -1.33 10.57
N ILE A 96 6.22 -1.63 9.30
CA ILE A 96 5.32 -2.36 8.40
C ILE A 96 4.95 -3.73 8.99
N ALA A 97 5.92 -4.41 9.61
CA ALA A 97 5.71 -5.69 10.28
C ALA A 97 4.61 -5.63 11.36
N ASP A 98 4.57 -4.57 12.17
CA ASP A 98 3.55 -4.42 13.22
C ASP A 98 2.13 -4.40 12.62
N LEU A 99 1.96 -3.76 11.46
CA LEU A 99 0.67 -3.68 10.80
C LEU A 99 0.27 -5.04 10.20
N VAL A 100 1.22 -5.76 9.61
CA VAL A 100 1.02 -7.13 9.12
C VAL A 100 0.61 -8.07 10.25
N ASP A 101 1.30 -8.01 11.39
CA ASP A 101 0.96 -8.82 12.56
C ASP A 101 -0.46 -8.53 13.07
N VAL A 102 -0.87 -7.27 13.10
CA VAL A 102 -2.24 -6.90 13.50
C VAL A 102 -3.29 -7.41 12.50
N ILE A 103 -2.98 -7.42 11.21
CA ILE A 103 -3.86 -7.98 10.17
C ILE A 103 -3.98 -9.50 10.36
N ALA A 104 -2.85 -10.20 10.49
CA ALA A 104 -2.82 -11.65 10.68
C ALA A 104 -3.59 -12.07 11.95
N GLU A 105 -3.36 -11.40 13.08
CA GLU A 105 -4.08 -11.65 14.33
C GLU A 105 -5.59 -11.40 14.17
N ALA A 106 -5.98 -10.37 13.43
CA ALA A 106 -7.38 -10.09 13.15
C ALA A 106 -8.03 -11.21 12.33
N GLU A 107 -7.33 -11.76 11.33
CA GLU A 107 -7.80 -12.92 10.56
C GLU A 107 -7.93 -14.18 11.42
N GLU A 108 -6.90 -14.50 12.22
CA GLU A 108 -6.89 -15.67 13.10
C GLU A 108 -8.01 -15.63 14.15
N THR A 109 -8.35 -14.43 14.64
CA THR A 109 -9.42 -14.23 15.61
C THR A 109 -10.80 -14.07 14.97
N GLY A 110 -10.91 -14.20 13.63
CA GLY A 110 -12.16 -14.12 12.89
C GLY A 110 -12.76 -12.72 12.84
N ARG A 111 -11.96 -11.66 13.00
CA ARG A 111 -12.40 -10.28 12.85
C ARG A 111 -12.51 -9.92 11.39
N GLU A 112 -13.61 -9.27 11.01
CA GLU A 112 -13.83 -8.83 9.63
C GLU A 112 -13.20 -7.45 9.32
N ALA A 113 -12.65 -6.77 10.32
CA ALA A 113 -12.12 -5.42 10.16
C ALA A 113 -10.99 -5.11 11.15
N VAL A 114 -10.09 -4.22 10.73
CA VAL A 114 -9.02 -3.63 11.53
C VAL A 114 -9.36 -2.16 11.80
N LEU A 115 -9.28 -1.76 13.06
CA LEU A 115 -9.48 -0.36 13.46
C LEU A 115 -8.18 0.41 13.35
N LEU A 116 -8.08 1.30 12.36
CA LEU A 116 -6.91 2.15 12.16
C LEU A 116 -7.14 3.50 12.84
N ARG A 117 -6.18 3.97 13.63
CA ARG A 117 -6.12 5.36 14.09
C ARG A 117 -5.19 6.12 13.15
N ILE A 118 -5.75 7.07 12.43
CA ILE A 118 -5.01 7.88 11.46
C ILE A 118 -4.92 9.33 11.91
N GLN A 119 -3.84 10.00 11.53
CA GLN A 119 -3.68 11.44 11.62
C GLN A 119 -3.66 12.03 10.22
N ARG A 120 -4.51 13.03 10.00
CA ARG A 120 -4.49 13.82 8.76
C ARG A 120 -3.58 15.02 8.95
N ARG A 121 -2.95 15.44 7.85
CA ARG A 121 -2.16 16.67 7.77
C ARG A 121 -2.89 17.86 8.40
N GLY A 122 -2.30 18.43 9.46
CA GLY A 122 -2.84 19.59 10.19
C GLY A 122 -4.20 19.38 10.86
N GLY A 123 -4.65 18.12 10.99
CA GLY A 123 -5.96 17.76 11.50
C GLY A 123 -5.91 16.89 12.75
N SER A 124 -7.09 16.61 13.31
CA SER A 124 -7.24 15.71 14.44
C SER A 124 -7.08 14.24 14.03
N THR A 125 -6.70 13.40 15.00
CA THR A 125 -6.71 11.95 14.79
C THR A 125 -8.12 11.43 14.62
N ALA A 126 -8.33 10.49 13.70
CA ALA A 126 -9.59 9.81 13.46
C ALA A 126 -9.41 8.30 13.57
N TYR A 127 -10.47 7.59 13.98
CA TYR A 127 -10.52 6.14 13.94
C TYR A 127 -11.32 5.70 12.72
N VAL A 128 -10.75 4.80 11.93
CA VAL A 128 -11.34 4.30 10.72
C VAL A 128 -11.33 2.77 10.74
N PRO A 129 -12.51 2.12 10.82
CA PRO A 129 -12.60 0.67 10.68
C PRO A 129 -12.51 0.32 9.19
N VAL A 130 -11.47 -0.43 8.82
CA VAL A 130 -11.25 -0.94 7.47
C VAL A 130 -11.51 -2.43 7.44
N ARG A 131 -12.42 -2.87 6.56
CA ARG A 131 -12.71 -4.29 6.39
C ARG A 131 -11.59 -5.03 5.70
N LEU A 132 -11.31 -6.23 6.20
CA LEU A 132 -10.40 -7.18 5.57
C LEU A 132 -11.07 -7.79 4.32
N ARG A 133 -10.24 -8.24 3.38
CA ARG A 133 -10.64 -8.87 2.12
C ARG A 133 -10.27 -10.35 2.10
#